data_AF-W9ZYV6-F1
#
_entry.id   AF-W9ZYV6-F1
#
_cell.length_a   1.000
_cell.length_b   1.000
_cell.length_c   1.000
_cell.angle_alpha   90.00
_cell.angle_beta   90.00
_cell.angle_gamma   90.00
#
_symmetry.space_group_name_H-M   'P 1'
#
loop_
_entity.id
_entity.type
_entity.pdbx_description
1 polymer ?
#
loop_
_entity_poly.entity_id
_entity_poly.type
_entity_poly.pdbx_seq_one_letter_code
_entity_poly.pdbx_strand_id
1 'polypeptide(L)'
;MLLYAVCAVGALVAHDTALAELSTTFARHSERLVLESLETPDLTKLQALLILGQLEIGHGHSSKGWLYCGMAFRLTHEMGLHLDPNNWSQGGSDNSRTASTADREVLRRVYWAAFVLDKQLSLYFGRSPALYPDEADPPEWEWLLDTYISKDTSVTAFEDGIALVGAFVHWVELAKIFHTMIVDVFENRRKTNNQAVMETAHQVHLAMERWMSTLPQKLHWSQWTVTSVPHYVLHVHMLFHTGMIILHRPPRKRLENT
;
A
#
# COMPACT_ATOMS: atom_id res chain seq x y z
N MET A 1 15.12 -14.53 -2.81
CA MET A 1 13.95 -14.05 -3.58
C MET A 1 13.85 -12.53 -3.59
N LEU A 2 13.69 -11.88 -2.44
CA LEU A 2 13.52 -10.42 -2.35
C LEU A 2 14.57 -9.58 -3.08
N LEU A 3 15.86 -9.91 -2.91
CA LEU A 3 16.94 -9.21 -3.62
C LEU A 3 16.70 -9.16 -5.14
N TYR A 4 16.28 -10.26 -5.74
CA TYR A 4 15.96 -10.31 -7.17
C TYR A 4 14.72 -9.49 -7.51
N ALA A 5 13.69 -9.48 -6.66
CA ALA A 5 12.53 -8.60 -6.87
C ALA A 5 12.94 -7.12 -6.85
N VAL A 6 13.80 -6.72 -5.91
CA VAL A 6 14.33 -5.35 -5.82
C VAL A 6 15.20 -5.03 -7.04
N CYS A 7 16.10 -5.94 -7.44
CA CYS A 7 16.89 -5.77 -8.66
C CYS A 7 16.02 -5.66 -9.91
N ALA A 8 14.89 -6.37 -9.97
CA ALA A 8 13.95 -6.28 -11.10
C ALA A 8 13.36 -4.87 -11.23
N VAL A 9 12.92 -4.27 -10.12
CA VAL A 9 12.44 -2.89 -10.11
C VAL A 9 13.57 -1.90 -10.42
N GLY A 10 14.74 -2.08 -9.80
CA GLY A 10 15.89 -1.21 -10.02
C GLY A 10 16.37 -1.22 -11.48
N ALA A 11 16.38 -2.40 -12.11
CA ALA A 11 16.66 -2.55 -13.53
C ALA A 11 15.59 -1.83 -14.38
N LEU A 12 14.30 -2.01 -14.06
CA LEU A 12 13.20 -1.41 -14.83
C LEU A 12 13.28 0.13 -14.92
N VAL A 13 13.74 0.78 -13.86
CA VAL A 13 13.86 2.25 -13.80
C VAL A 13 15.21 2.77 -14.29
N ALA A 14 16.12 1.90 -14.73
CA ALA A 14 17.42 2.28 -15.24
C ALA A 14 17.28 3.02 -16.58
N HIS A 15 18.12 4.05 -16.78
CA HIS A 15 18.18 4.79 -18.04
C HIS A 15 18.86 4.01 -19.18
N ASP A 16 19.69 3.03 -18.83
CA ASP A 16 20.34 2.14 -19.79
C ASP A 16 19.39 1.01 -20.19
N THR A 17 19.10 0.92 -21.50
CA THR A 17 18.21 -0.10 -22.07
C THR A 17 18.70 -1.52 -21.81
N ALA A 18 20.01 -1.76 -21.85
CA ALA A 18 20.57 -3.08 -21.59
C ALA A 18 20.35 -3.51 -20.12
N LEU A 19 20.42 -2.56 -19.19
CA LEU A 19 20.09 -2.81 -17.78
C LEU A 19 18.58 -3.00 -17.59
N ALA A 20 17.73 -2.24 -18.29
CA ALA A 20 16.29 -2.38 -18.22
C ALA A 20 15.80 -3.77 -18.63
N GLU A 21 16.41 -4.37 -19.67
CA GLU A 21 16.09 -5.72 -20.14
C GLU A 21 16.33 -6.80 -19.05
N LEU A 22 17.28 -6.58 -18.14
CA LEU A 22 17.57 -7.51 -17.03
C LEU A 22 16.42 -7.59 -16.01
N SER A 23 15.51 -6.61 -15.99
CA SER A 23 14.34 -6.60 -15.09
C SER A 23 13.55 -7.90 -15.18
N THR A 24 13.29 -8.36 -16.40
CA THR A 24 12.53 -9.58 -16.67
C THR A 24 13.25 -10.84 -16.15
N THR A 25 14.57 -10.87 -16.26
CA THR A 25 15.41 -11.99 -15.79
C THR A 25 15.41 -12.08 -14.27
N PHE A 26 15.57 -10.93 -13.59
CA PHE A 26 15.51 -10.87 -12.13
C PHE A 26 14.11 -11.19 -11.60
N ALA A 27 13.04 -10.67 -12.22
CA ALA A 27 11.67 -10.96 -11.84
C ALA A 27 11.37 -12.46 -11.93
N ARG A 28 11.75 -13.11 -13.04
CA ARG A 28 11.58 -14.55 -13.24
C ARG A 28 12.34 -15.38 -12.21
N HIS A 29 13.56 -14.97 -11.85
CA HIS A 29 14.34 -15.67 -10.83
C HIS A 29 13.73 -15.52 -9.44
N SER A 30 13.26 -14.32 -9.08
CA SER A 30 12.54 -14.08 -7.83
C SER A 30 11.28 -14.93 -7.74
N GLU A 31 10.46 -14.93 -8.80
CA GLU A 31 9.24 -15.72 -8.92
C GLU A 31 9.49 -17.21 -8.68
N ARG A 32 10.49 -17.79 -9.35
CA ARG A 32 10.88 -19.19 -9.17
C ARG A 32 11.18 -19.51 -7.70
N LEU A 33 12.01 -18.69 -7.04
CA LEU A 33 12.39 -18.90 -5.64
C LEU A 33 11.19 -18.77 -4.67
N VAL A 34 10.26 -17.85 -4.96
CA VAL A 34 9.02 -17.71 -4.17
C VAL A 34 8.17 -18.97 -4.29
N LEU A 35 7.93 -19.44 -5.52
CA LEU A 35 7.07 -20.59 -5.79
C LEU A 35 7.67 -21.91 -5.28
N GLU A 36 9.00 -22.04 -5.26
CA GLU A 36 9.69 -23.20 -4.70
C GLU A 36 9.66 -23.26 -3.16
N SER A 37 9.28 -22.17 -2.48
CA SER A 37 9.38 -22.07 -1.01
C SER A 37 8.04 -21.78 -0.31
N LEU A 38 6.91 -22.08 -0.95
CA LEU A 38 5.56 -21.74 -0.44
C LEU A 38 5.17 -22.42 0.88
N GLU A 39 5.87 -23.48 1.27
CA GLU A 39 5.56 -24.26 2.49
C GLU A 39 5.90 -23.54 3.80
N THR A 40 6.67 -22.45 3.73
CA THR A 40 7.15 -21.74 4.93
C THR A 40 6.75 -20.27 4.88
N PRO A 41 6.20 -19.69 5.96
CA PRO A 41 5.97 -18.26 6.00
C PRO A 41 7.31 -17.52 6.15
N ASP A 42 7.52 -16.46 5.36
CA ASP A 42 8.75 -15.68 5.39
C ASP A 42 8.48 -14.22 4.98
N LEU A 43 9.10 -13.28 5.71
CA LEU A 43 8.94 -11.85 5.46
C LEU A 43 9.47 -11.45 4.08
N THR A 44 10.61 -12.02 3.66
CA THR A 44 11.21 -11.66 2.37
C THR A 44 10.38 -12.18 1.20
N LYS A 45 9.70 -13.31 1.39
CA LYS A 45 8.68 -13.85 0.46
C LYS A 45 7.50 -12.91 0.32
N LEU A 46 6.96 -12.43 1.45
CA LEU A 46 5.86 -11.46 1.48
C LEU A 46 6.23 -10.20 0.68
N GLN A 47 7.37 -9.60 0.99
CA GLN A 47 7.87 -8.41 0.29
C GLN A 47 8.10 -8.67 -1.21
N ALA A 48 8.69 -9.82 -1.56
CA ALA A 48 8.91 -10.20 -2.96
C ALA A 48 7.60 -10.36 -3.73
N LEU A 49 6.57 -10.97 -3.12
CA LEU A 49 5.25 -11.14 -3.72
C LEU A 49 4.56 -9.80 -3.99
N LEU A 50 4.64 -8.84 -3.05
CA LEU A 50 4.10 -7.48 -3.26
C LEU A 50 4.77 -6.79 -4.45
N ILE A 51 6.10 -6.86 -4.54
CA ILE A 51 6.87 -6.25 -5.64
C ILE A 51 6.56 -6.93 -6.98
N LEU A 52 6.60 -8.26 -7.03
CA LEU A 52 6.28 -9.03 -8.23
C LEU A 52 4.83 -8.79 -8.68
N GLY A 53 3.90 -8.67 -7.74
CA GLY A 53 2.50 -8.37 -8.03
C GLY A 53 2.34 -7.03 -8.77
N GLN A 54 3.01 -5.98 -8.29
CA GLN A 54 3.02 -4.68 -8.96
C GLN A 54 3.71 -4.71 -10.33
N LEU A 55 4.86 -5.41 -10.45
CA LEU A 55 5.57 -5.56 -11.73
C LEU A 55 4.70 -6.24 -12.79
N GLU A 56 4.04 -7.34 -12.44
CA GLU A 56 3.16 -8.07 -13.37
C GLU A 56 1.95 -7.24 -13.79
N ILE A 57 1.37 -6.46 -12.86
CA ILE A 57 0.30 -5.51 -13.20
C ILE A 57 0.81 -4.44 -14.17
N GLY A 58 2.00 -3.88 -13.92
CA GLY A 58 2.63 -2.88 -14.79
C GLY A 58 2.91 -3.38 -16.20
N HIS A 59 3.24 -4.66 -16.37
CA HIS A 59 3.39 -5.31 -17.67
C HIS A 59 2.06 -5.70 -18.34
N GLY A 60 0.92 -5.43 -17.71
CA GLY A 60 -0.41 -5.78 -18.23
C GLY A 60 -0.89 -7.18 -17.84
N HIS A 61 -0.10 -7.98 -17.12
CA HIS A 61 -0.49 -9.29 -16.59
C HIS A 61 -1.31 -9.17 -15.30
N SER A 62 -2.38 -8.37 -15.34
CA SER A 62 -3.17 -7.98 -14.17
C SER A 62 -3.67 -9.16 -13.33
N SER A 63 -4.08 -10.26 -13.97
CA SER A 63 -4.52 -11.47 -13.27
C SER A 63 -3.39 -12.14 -12.48
N LYS A 64 -2.19 -12.24 -13.08
CA LYS A 64 -1.02 -12.84 -12.43
C LYS A 64 -0.57 -11.98 -11.26
N GLY A 65 -0.45 -10.66 -11.47
CA GLY A 65 -0.05 -9.76 -10.40
C GLY A 65 -1.06 -9.69 -9.25
N TRP A 66 -2.37 -9.75 -9.54
CA TRP A 66 -3.39 -9.89 -8.49
C TRP A 66 -3.23 -11.15 -7.65
N LEU A 67 -2.92 -12.30 -8.27
CA LEU A 67 -2.70 -13.56 -7.54
C LEU A 67 -1.49 -13.45 -6.60
N TYR A 68 -0.39 -12.82 -7.04
CA TYR A 68 0.78 -12.59 -6.20
C TYR A 68 0.49 -11.66 -5.02
N CYS A 69 -0.21 -10.55 -5.24
CA CYS A 69 -0.67 -9.71 -4.14
C CYS A 69 -1.59 -10.48 -3.18
N GLY A 70 -2.52 -11.28 -3.69
CA GLY A 70 -3.39 -12.11 -2.86
C GLY A 70 -2.65 -13.17 -2.04
N MET A 71 -1.55 -13.72 -2.56
CA MET A 71 -0.65 -14.59 -1.78
C MET A 71 0.03 -13.82 -0.66
N ALA A 72 0.53 -12.60 -0.94
CA ALA A 72 1.12 -11.74 0.08
C ALA A 72 0.13 -11.38 1.20
N PHE A 73 -1.12 -11.06 0.85
CA PHE A 73 -2.17 -10.71 1.84
C PHE A 73 -2.57 -11.90 2.71
N ARG A 74 -2.58 -13.14 2.17
CA ARG A 74 -2.78 -14.32 3.02
C ARG A 74 -1.58 -14.56 3.92
N LEU A 75 -0.37 -14.34 3.41
CA LEU A 75 0.85 -14.50 4.17
C LEU A 75 0.97 -13.48 5.32
N THR A 76 0.46 -12.24 5.18
CA THR A 76 0.37 -11.30 6.31
C THR A 76 -0.48 -11.86 7.45
N HIS A 77 -1.57 -12.59 7.15
CA HIS A 77 -2.39 -13.22 8.17
C HIS A 77 -1.73 -14.46 8.78
N GLU A 78 -1.14 -15.33 7.96
CA GLU A 78 -0.41 -16.52 8.43
C GLU A 78 0.72 -16.15 9.39
N MET A 79 1.42 -15.05 9.11
CA MET A 79 2.49 -14.50 9.96
C MET A 79 1.97 -13.72 11.19
N GLY A 80 0.65 -13.54 11.34
CA GLY A 80 0.06 -12.80 12.45
C GLY A 80 0.33 -11.29 12.45
N LEU A 81 0.69 -10.70 11.30
CA LEU A 81 1.09 -9.28 11.21
C LEU A 81 -0.07 -8.28 11.35
N HIS A 82 -1.29 -8.79 11.36
CA HIS A 82 -2.48 -8.00 11.70
C HIS A 82 -2.63 -7.85 13.23
N LEU A 83 -2.09 -8.77 14.02
CA LEU A 83 -2.21 -8.73 15.48
C LEU A 83 -1.26 -7.71 16.12
N ASP A 84 -1.46 -7.43 17.42
CA ASP A 84 -0.64 -6.50 18.18
C ASP A 84 0.86 -6.79 18.01
N PRO A 85 1.65 -5.80 17.53
CA PRO A 85 3.08 -5.92 17.35
C PRO A 85 3.88 -6.32 18.60
N ASN A 86 3.33 -6.11 19.80
CA ASN A 86 3.92 -6.57 21.06
C ASN A 86 3.90 -8.10 21.19
N ASN A 87 2.98 -8.76 20.50
CA ASN A 87 2.81 -10.21 20.50
C ASN A 87 3.62 -10.92 19.40
N TRP A 88 4.39 -10.18 18.60
CA TRP A 88 5.34 -10.75 17.62
C TRP A 88 6.61 -11.27 18.32
N SER A 89 6.44 -12.08 19.36
CA SER A 89 7.52 -12.93 19.88
C SER A 89 7.74 -14.05 18.87
N GLN A 90 8.92 -14.11 18.25
CA GLN A 90 9.23 -15.21 17.34
C GLN A 90 9.09 -16.53 18.09
N GLY A 91 8.11 -17.33 17.68
CA GLY A 91 7.89 -18.69 18.18
C GLY A 91 9.14 -19.53 17.92
N GLY A 92 9.92 -19.71 18.98
CA GLY A 92 11.08 -20.59 19.05
C GLY A 92 11.43 -20.73 20.53
N SER A 93 11.63 -21.95 20.98
CA SER A 93 11.83 -22.37 22.37
C SER A 93 13.09 -21.82 23.05
N ASP A 94 13.66 -20.71 22.58
CA ASP A 94 14.77 -20.00 23.21
C ASP A 94 14.31 -18.62 23.68
N ASN A 95 14.24 -18.49 25.00
CA ASN A 95 13.85 -17.32 25.79
C ASN A 95 14.77 -16.09 25.61
N SER A 96 15.37 -15.83 24.44
CA SER A 96 16.46 -14.86 24.30
C SER A 96 16.38 -13.87 23.13
N ARG A 97 15.33 -13.85 22.30
CA ARG A 97 15.25 -12.85 21.21
C ARG A 97 13.85 -12.28 21.08
N THR A 98 13.47 -11.38 21.98
CA THR A 98 12.49 -10.34 21.63
C THR A 98 12.94 -9.69 20.33
N ALA A 99 12.07 -9.69 19.30
CA ALA A 99 12.35 -9.01 18.04
C ALA A 99 12.82 -7.59 18.36
N SER A 100 13.91 -7.15 17.71
CA SER A 100 14.39 -5.80 17.97
C SER A 100 13.27 -4.82 17.62
N THR A 101 13.29 -3.66 18.25
CA THR A 101 12.32 -2.61 17.98
C THR A 101 12.30 -2.32 16.45
N ALA A 102 13.46 -2.38 15.78
CA ALA A 102 13.61 -2.21 14.34
C ALA A 102 12.95 -3.33 13.52
N ASP A 103 13.08 -4.59 13.94
CA ASP A 103 12.45 -5.72 13.25
C ASP A 103 10.91 -5.61 13.29
N ARG A 104 10.37 -5.25 14.46
CA ARG A 104 8.93 -4.99 14.63
C ARG A 104 8.48 -3.87 13.70
N GLU A 105 9.26 -2.82 13.56
CA GLU A 105 8.91 -1.74 12.68
C GLU A 105 8.89 -2.14 11.19
N VAL A 106 9.86 -2.96 10.74
CA VAL A 106 9.84 -3.50 9.38
C VAL A 106 8.57 -4.31 9.12
N LEU A 107 8.20 -5.20 10.05
CA LEU A 107 6.98 -6.00 9.96
C LEU A 107 5.72 -5.13 9.85
N ARG A 108 5.62 -4.09 10.69
CA ARG A 108 4.52 -3.13 10.66
C ARG A 108 4.42 -2.42 9.32
N ARG A 109 5.52 -1.89 8.78
CA ARG A 109 5.53 -1.22 7.47
C ARG A 109 5.12 -2.16 6.35
N VAL A 110 5.56 -3.40 6.39
CA VAL A 110 5.19 -4.40 5.38
C VAL A 110 3.70 -4.71 5.42
N TYR A 111 3.12 -4.87 6.61
CA TYR A 111 1.67 -5.03 6.76
C TYR A 111 0.91 -3.83 6.17
N TRP A 112 1.27 -2.61 6.57
CA TRP A 112 0.56 -1.42 6.10
C TRP A 112 0.79 -1.13 4.62
N ALA A 113 1.93 -1.54 4.05
CA ALA A 113 2.16 -1.48 2.60
C ALA A 113 1.26 -2.47 1.86
N ALA A 114 1.09 -3.69 2.41
CA ALA A 114 0.13 -4.65 1.88
C ALA A 114 -1.30 -4.11 1.98
N PHE A 115 -1.68 -3.47 3.10
CA PHE A 115 -2.98 -2.84 3.30
C PHE A 115 -3.26 -1.75 2.26
N VAL A 116 -2.30 -0.84 2.03
CA VAL A 116 -2.43 0.21 1.01
C VAL A 116 -2.59 -0.40 -0.39
N LEU A 117 -1.75 -1.38 -0.72
CA LEU A 117 -1.79 -2.04 -2.03
C LEU A 117 -3.11 -2.77 -2.25
N ASP A 118 -3.62 -3.46 -1.24
CA ASP A 118 -4.92 -4.13 -1.27
C ASP A 118 -6.04 -3.14 -1.64
N LYS A 119 -6.08 -1.95 -1.01
CA LYS A 119 -7.11 -0.94 -1.32
C LYS A 119 -6.94 -0.31 -2.69
N GLN A 120 -5.71 -0.02 -3.12
CA GLN A 120 -5.45 0.47 -4.46
C GLN A 120 -5.94 -0.52 -5.52
N LEU A 121 -5.55 -1.80 -5.40
CA LEU A 121 -5.91 -2.81 -6.38
C LEU A 121 -7.40 -3.15 -6.35
N SER A 122 -8.00 -3.21 -5.15
CA SER A 122 -9.44 -3.39 -4.98
C SER A 122 -10.22 -2.27 -5.66
N LEU A 123 -9.77 -1.03 -5.50
CA LEU A 123 -10.35 0.13 -6.14
C LEU A 123 -10.20 0.10 -7.67
N TYR A 124 -9.01 -0.24 -8.19
CA TYR A 124 -8.73 -0.26 -9.63
C TYR A 124 -9.44 -1.38 -10.37
N PHE A 125 -9.49 -2.57 -9.77
CA PHE A 125 -10.09 -3.75 -10.39
C PHE A 125 -11.55 -3.98 -9.99
N GLY A 126 -12.10 -3.16 -9.10
CA GLY A 126 -13.48 -3.29 -8.61
C GLY A 126 -13.71 -4.59 -7.83
N ARG A 127 -12.74 -4.98 -6.99
CA ARG A 127 -12.75 -6.20 -6.18
C ARG A 127 -12.87 -5.86 -4.70
N SER A 128 -13.31 -6.84 -3.91
CA SER A 128 -13.37 -6.72 -2.45
C SER A 128 -11.95 -6.73 -1.85
N PRO A 129 -11.69 -5.90 -0.83
CA PRO A 129 -10.41 -5.89 -0.14
C PRO A 129 -10.21 -7.17 0.67
N ALA A 130 -8.95 -7.60 0.78
CA ALA A 130 -8.57 -8.76 1.58
C ALA A 130 -8.27 -8.40 3.05
N LEU A 131 -7.72 -7.21 3.31
CA LEU A 131 -7.26 -6.79 4.64
C LEU A 131 -8.20 -5.73 5.22
N TYR A 132 -8.72 -5.91 6.42
CA TYR A 132 -9.66 -4.94 7.03
C TYR A 132 -8.95 -4.01 8.01
N PRO A 133 -9.36 -2.72 8.11
CA PRO A 133 -8.70 -1.76 8.99
C PRO A 133 -8.82 -2.12 10.47
N ASP A 134 -9.92 -2.77 10.86
CA ASP A 134 -10.20 -3.14 12.26
C ASP A 134 -9.41 -4.37 12.72
N GLU A 135 -8.75 -5.07 11.80
CA GLU A 135 -7.95 -6.26 12.12
C GLU A 135 -6.56 -5.92 12.64
N ALA A 136 -6.11 -4.67 12.48
CA ALA A 136 -4.76 -4.27 12.85
C ALA A 136 -4.67 -2.98 13.66
N ASP A 137 -3.74 -2.98 14.61
CA ASP A 137 -3.52 -1.82 15.45
C ASP A 137 -3.06 -0.62 14.62
N PRO A 138 -3.72 0.54 14.79
CA PRO A 138 -3.31 1.75 14.10
C PRO A 138 -1.88 2.06 14.51
N PRO A 139 -1.00 2.39 13.57
CA PRO A 139 0.40 2.58 13.90
C PRO A 139 0.58 3.83 14.73
N GLU A 140 1.40 3.73 15.77
CA GLU A 140 1.92 4.88 16.49
C GLU A 140 2.96 5.58 15.62
N TRP A 141 2.48 6.43 14.71
CA TRP A 141 3.30 7.09 13.68
C TRP A 141 4.39 8.01 14.24
N GLU A 142 4.17 8.60 15.42
CA GLU A 142 5.07 9.55 16.06
C GLU A 142 6.41 8.89 16.44
N TRP A 143 6.37 7.66 16.96
CA TRP A 143 7.56 6.91 17.38
C TRP A 143 8.36 6.34 16.19
N LEU A 144 7.72 6.26 15.03
CA LEU A 144 8.25 5.66 13.80
C LEU A 144 9.40 6.45 13.20
N LEU A 145 9.33 7.79 13.34
CA LEU A 145 10.31 8.74 12.83
C LEU A 145 11.52 8.81 13.78
N ASP A 146 11.24 8.92 15.08
CA ASP A 146 12.25 9.12 16.13
C ASP A 146 13.10 7.86 16.42
N THR A 147 12.53 6.66 16.24
CA THR A 147 13.20 5.42 16.69
C THR A 147 14.13 4.81 15.64
N TYR A 148 13.88 4.99 14.34
CA TYR A 148 14.55 4.19 13.28
C TYR A 148 15.17 4.96 12.13
N ILE A 149 14.96 6.28 12.06
CA ILE A 149 15.55 7.10 10.99
C ILE A 149 16.80 7.83 11.53
N SER A 150 16.77 8.28 12.79
CA SER A 150 17.94 8.59 13.63
C SER A 150 17.47 8.88 15.06
N LYS A 151 18.17 8.38 16.08
CA LYS A 151 17.96 8.85 17.46
C LYS A 151 18.33 10.33 17.56
N ASP A 152 17.60 11.09 18.36
CA ASP A 152 17.83 12.50 18.71
C ASP A 152 17.64 13.54 17.59
N THR A 153 16.95 13.19 16.51
CA THR A 153 16.69 14.11 15.39
C THR A 153 15.23 14.56 15.41
N SER A 154 14.96 15.87 15.36
CA SER A 154 13.60 16.39 15.43
C SER A 154 12.75 16.00 14.20
N VAL A 155 11.43 15.92 14.38
CA VAL A 155 10.43 15.74 13.30
C VAL A 155 10.66 16.73 12.14
N THR A 156 11.20 17.91 12.43
CA THR A 156 11.53 18.98 11.47
C THR A 156 12.95 18.92 10.90
N ALA A 157 13.89 18.17 11.49
CA ALA A 157 15.28 18.11 11.03
C ALA A 157 15.47 17.16 9.83
N PHE A 158 14.43 16.43 9.45
CA PHE A 158 14.43 15.45 8.35
C PHE A 158 13.60 15.86 7.15
N GLU A 159 13.47 17.15 7.00
CA GLU A 159 12.76 17.83 5.94
C GLU A 159 13.16 17.43 4.51
N ASP A 160 14.29 16.70 4.32
CA ASP A 160 14.79 16.23 3.02
C ASP A 160 14.84 14.69 2.84
N GLY A 161 14.60 13.87 3.87
CA GLY A 161 14.74 12.39 3.78
C GLY A 161 13.55 11.57 4.30
N ILE A 162 12.73 12.14 5.19
CA ILE A 162 11.56 11.49 5.81
C ILE A 162 10.26 11.67 5.01
N ALA A 163 10.26 12.50 3.97
CA ALA A 163 9.05 12.80 3.21
C ALA A 163 8.39 11.54 2.60
N LEU A 164 9.16 10.48 2.29
CA LEU A 164 8.62 9.20 1.83
C LEU A 164 7.91 8.41 2.94
N VAL A 165 8.49 8.36 4.15
CA VAL A 165 7.89 7.65 5.30
C VAL A 165 6.70 8.44 5.85
N GLY A 166 6.78 9.77 5.88
CA GLY A 166 5.64 10.64 6.19
C GLY A 166 4.52 10.51 5.15
N ALA A 167 4.86 10.48 3.85
CA ALA A 167 3.87 10.22 2.79
C ALA A 167 3.20 8.85 2.94
N PHE A 168 3.94 7.83 3.38
CA PHE A 168 3.39 6.50 3.62
C PHE A 168 2.28 6.51 4.68
N VAL A 169 2.42 7.27 5.76
CA VAL A 169 1.35 7.46 6.77
C VAL A 169 0.09 8.01 6.11
N HIS A 170 0.23 9.05 5.29
CA HIS A 170 -0.91 9.63 4.60
C HIS A 170 -1.51 8.68 3.55
N TRP A 171 -0.70 7.81 2.91
CA TRP A 171 -1.23 6.74 2.05
C TRP A 171 -2.08 5.74 2.82
N VAL A 172 -1.66 5.37 4.03
CA VAL A 172 -2.44 4.47 4.89
C VAL A 172 -3.77 5.09 5.28
N GLU A 173 -3.77 6.36 5.71
CA GLU A 173 -5.02 7.05 6.06
C GLU A 173 -5.96 7.20 4.86
N LEU A 174 -5.41 7.50 3.67
CA LEU A 174 -6.22 7.52 2.44
C LEU A 174 -6.77 6.14 2.10
N ALA A 175 -5.98 5.07 2.29
CA ALA A 175 -6.42 3.70 2.04
C ALA A 175 -7.58 3.29 2.97
N LYS A 176 -7.62 3.78 4.22
CA LYS A 176 -8.78 3.59 5.10
C LYS A 176 -10.04 4.23 4.54
N ILE A 177 -9.93 5.46 3.98
CA ILE A 177 -11.07 6.11 3.30
C ILE A 177 -11.49 5.31 2.06
N PHE A 178 -10.53 4.78 1.29
CA PHE A 178 -10.82 3.90 0.15
C PHE A 178 -11.51 2.61 0.57
N HIS A 179 -11.18 2.04 1.73
CA HIS A 179 -11.87 0.87 2.27
C HIS A 179 -13.36 1.16 2.48
N THR A 180 -13.69 2.24 3.20
CA THR A 180 -15.08 2.68 3.41
C THR A 180 -15.79 2.91 2.07
N MET A 181 -15.12 3.56 1.11
CA MET A 181 -15.67 3.74 -0.23
C MET A 181 -16.00 2.40 -0.92
N ILE A 182 -15.10 1.42 -0.85
CA ILE A 182 -15.31 0.13 -1.50
C ILE A 182 -16.46 -0.64 -0.84
N VAL A 183 -16.42 -0.82 0.47
CA VAL A 183 -17.39 -1.64 1.21
C VAL A 183 -18.75 -0.94 1.28
N ASP A 184 -18.79 0.32 1.69
CA ASP A 184 -20.05 0.99 2.04
C ASP A 184 -20.72 1.69 0.87
N VAL A 185 -19.97 2.05 -0.19
CA VAL A 185 -20.54 2.64 -1.40
C VAL A 185 -20.67 1.60 -2.51
N PHE A 186 -19.61 0.85 -2.85
CA PHE A 186 -19.63 0.00 -4.04
C PHE A 186 -20.22 -1.40 -3.82
N GLU A 187 -19.91 -2.07 -2.71
CA GLU A 187 -20.49 -3.37 -2.40
C GLU A 187 -21.95 -3.25 -1.95
N ASN A 188 -22.25 -2.27 -1.09
CA ASN A 188 -23.59 -2.00 -0.57
C ASN A 188 -24.57 -1.42 -1.61
N ARG A 189 -24.09 -0.86 -2.74
CA ARG A 189 -24.95 -0.46 -3.89
C ARG A 189 -25.87 -1.57 -4.39
N ARG A 190 -25.52 -2.83 -4.15
CA ARG A 190 -26.34 -3.99 -4.56
C ARG A 190 -27.42 -4.36 -3.54
N LYS A 191 -27.35 -3.87 -2.30
CA LYS A 191 -28.15 -4.35 -1.16
C LYS A 191 -29.04 -3.27 -0.53
N THR A 192 -28.74 -1.99 -0.70
CA THR A 192 -29.32 -0.90 0.13
C THR A 192 -30.12 0.14 -0.69
N ASN A 193 -31.02 0.87 -0.01
CA ASN A 193 -31.71 2.05 -0.54
C ASN A 193 -30.72 3.07 -1.13
N ASN A 194 -30.97 3.53 -2.37
CA ASN A 194 -30.14 4.50 -3.09
C ASN A 194 -29.82 5.75 -2.25
N GLN A 195 -30.72 6.20 -1.38
CA GLN A 195 -30.50 7.38 -0.54
C GLN A 195 -29.37 7.17 0.49
N ALA A 196 -29.30 6.02 1.15
CA ALA A 196 -28.24 5.73 2.13
C ALA A 196 -26.86 5.60 1.48
N VAL A 197 -26.81 5.04 0.27
CA VAL A 197 -25.58 4.97 -0.55
C VAL A 197 -25.12 6.37 -0.94
N MET A 198 -26.03 7.26 -1.34
CA MET A 198 -25.69 8.64 -1.70
C MET A 198 -25.18 9.43 -0.49
N GLU A 199 -25.79 9.25 0.69
CA GLU A 199 -25.31 9.85 1.93
C GLU A 199 -23.90 9.37 2.26
N THR A 200 -23.66 8.05 2.22
CA THR A 200 -22.34 7.47 2.47
C THR A 200 -21.31 7.99 1.47
N ALA A 201 -21.66 8.09 0.17
CA ALA A 201 -20.78 8.65 -0.84
C ALA A 201 -20.45 10.12 -0.56
N HIS A 202 -21.41 10.91 -0.06
CA HIS A 202 -21.17 12.28 0.39
C HIS A 202 -20.20 12.32 1.58
N GLN A 203 -20.37 11.45 2.58
CA GLN A 203 -19.45 11.35 3.72
C GLN A 203 -18.03 10.97 3.29
N VAL A 204 -17.88 10.02 2.36
CA VAL A 204 -16.57 9.67 1.78
C VAL A 204 -15.94 10.87 1.06
N HIS A 205 -16.72 11.61 0.28
CA HIS A 205 -16.23 12.82 -0.40
C HIS A 205 -15.69 13.85 0.60
N LEU A 206 -16.45 14.16 1.65
CA LEU A 206 -16.01 15.09 2.71
C LEU A 206 -14.77 14.57 3.43
N ALA A 207 -14.67 13.26 3.69
CA ALA A 207 -13.49 12.65 4.30
C ALA A 207 -12.24 12.82 3.41
N MET A 208 -12.39 12.63 2.10
CA MET A 208 -11.30 12.84 1.14
C MET A 208 -10.86 14.32 1.11
N GLU A 209 -11.79 15.27 1.03
CA GLU A 209 -11.47 16.71 1.05
C GLU A 209 -10.78 17.12 2.35
N ARG A 210 -11.29 16.62 3.49
CA ARG A 210 -10.66 16.84 4.79
C ARG A 210 -9.24 16.29 4.81
N TRP A 211 -9.03 15.04 4.38
CA TRP A 211 -7.71 14.43 4.31
C TRP A 211 -6.75 15.28 3.47
N MET A 212 -7.19 15.77 2.31
CA MET A 212 -6.39 16.63 1.42
C MET A 212 -5.99 17.94 2.11
N SER A 213 -6.89 18.55 2.88
CA SER A 213 -6.59 19.79 3.63
C SER A 213 -5.66 19.58 4.82
N THR A 214 -5.53 18.35 5.33
CA THR A 214 -4.65 18.01 6.46
C THR A 214 -3.24 17.61 6.03
N LEU A 215 -2.96 17.57 4.73
CA LEU A 215 -1.63 17.22 4.24
C LEU A 215 -0.59 18.28 4.67
N PRO A 216 0.61 17.86 5.10
CA PRO A 216 1.72 18.77 5.34
C PRO A 216 2.08 19.56 4.07
N GLN A 217 2.58 20.79 4.24
CA GLN A 217 2.93 21.68 3.12
C GLN A 217 3.88 21.03 2.10
N LYS A 218 4.78 20.12 2.53
CA LYS A 218 5.71 19.40 1.67
C LYS A 218 5.08 18.33 0.79
N LEU A 219 3.90 17.85 1.17
CA LEU A 219 3.10 16.91 0.38
C LEU A 219 2.03 17.62 -0.45
N HIS A 220 1.92 18.95 -0.33
CA HIS A 220 1.06 19.74 -1.20
C HIS A 220 1.70 19.94 -2.57
N TRP A 221 0.88 19.76 -3.59
CA TRP A 221 1.17 20.14 -4.95
C TRP A 221 0.11 21.13 -5.41
N SER A 222 0.52 22.09 -6.24
CA SER A 222 -0.37 22.99 -6.97
C SER A 222 0.08 23.13 -8.42
N GLN A 223 -0.82 23.52 -9.31
CA GLN A 223 -0.50 23.81 -10.71
C GLN A 223 0.57 24.90 -10.91
N TRP A 224 0.85 25.69 -9.87
CA TRP A 224 1.86 26.76 -9.87
C TRP A 224 3.21 26.29 -9.34
N THR A 225 3.37 24.99 -9.05
CA THR A 225 4.64 24.43 -8.60
C THR A 225 5.62 24.42 -9.78
N VAL A 226 6.61 25.31 -9.74
CA VAL A 226 7.59 25.49 -10.84
C VAL A 226 8.77 24.52 -10.73
N THR A 227 8.98 23.90 -9.56
CA THR A 227 10.08 22.97 -9.30
C THR A 227 9.74 21.53 -9.67
N SER A 228 10.77 20.69 -9.86
CA SER A 228 10.60 19.25 -9.98
C SER A 228 9.82 18.71 -8.77
N VAL A 229 8.68 18.07 -9.03
CA VAL A 229 7.81 17.53 -7.99
C VAL A 229 8.31 16.13 -7.62
N PRO A 230 8.56 15.85 -6.33
CA PRO A 230 9.00 14.53 -5.93
C PRO A 230 7.96 13.44 -6.29
N HIS A 231 8.42 12.28 -6.75
CA HIS A 231 7.56 11.18 -7.20
C HIS A 231 6.52 10.75 -6.16
N TYR A 232 6.88 10.75 -4.87
CA TYR A 232 5.94 10.40 -3.80
C TYR A 232 4.82 11.44 -3.65
N VAL A 233 5.07 12.73 -3.87
CA VAL A 233 4.03 13.78 -3.88
C VAL A 233 3.10 13.56 -5.05
N LEU A 234 3.63 13.35 -6.26
CA LEU A 234 2.80 13.03 -7.42
C LEU A 234 1.91 11.82 -7.16
N HIS A 235 2.45 10.76 -6.55
CA HIS A 235 1.70 9.55 -6.22
C HIS A 235 0.55 9.81 -5.25
N VAL A 236 0.77 10.57 -4.17
CA VAL A 236 -0.27 10.99 -3.22
C VAL A 236 -1.44 11.68 -3.95
N HIS A 237 -1.15 12.65 -4.81
CA HIS A 237 -2.17 13.42 -5.53
C HIS A 237 -2.87 12.61 -6.61
N MET A 238 -2.13 11.76 -7.34
CA MET A 238 -2.71 10.84 -8.32
C MET A 238 -3.72 9.91 -7.64
N LEU A 239 -3.36 9.29 -6.50
CA LEU A 239 -4.27 8.44 -5.74
C LEU A 239 -5.54 9.19 -5.32
N PHE A 240 -5.38 10.37 -4.71
CA PHE A 240 -6.49 11.20 -4.29
C PHE A 240 -7.47 11.50 -5.43
N HIS A 241 -6.95 12.01 -6.56
CA HIS A 241 -7.79 12.34 -7.70
C HIS A 241 -8.41 11.10 -8.35
N THR A 242 -7.69 9.98 -8.43
CA THR A 242 -8.26 8.71 -8.89
C THR A 242 -9.44 8.26 -8.01
N GLY A 243 -9.31 8.36 -6.68
CA GLY A 243 -10.41 8.06 -5.77
C GLY A 243 -11.62 8.98 -5.96
N MET A 244 -11.40 10.29 -6.09
CA MET A 244 -12.47 11.27 -6.34
C MET A 244 -13.21 10.98 -7.65
N ILE A 245 -12.47 10.66 -8.72
CA ILE A 245 -13.06 10.30 -10.02
C ILE A 245 -13.90 9.02 -9.89
N ILE A 246 -13.39 8.00 -9.19
CA ILE A 246 -14.09 6.72 -9.04
C ILE A 246 -15.36 6.87 -8.19
N LEU A 247 -15.32 7.66 -7.11
CA LEU A 247 -16.48 7.94 -6.26
C LEU A 247 -17.65 8.54 -7.06
N HIS A 248 -17.34 9.52 -7.91
CA HIS A 248 -18.33 10.27 -8.70
C HIS A 248 -18.62 9.67 -10.07
N ARG A 249 -17.95 8.57 -10.44
CA ARG A 249 -18.16 7.92 -11.74
C ARG A 249 -19.62 7.46 -11.88
N PRO A 250 -20.32 7.84 -12.96
CA PRO A 250 -21.68 7.38 -13.21
C PRO A 250 -21.75 5.84 -13.29
N PRO A 251 -22.77 5.20 -12.71
CA PRO A 251 -22.97 3.77 -12.88
C PRO A 251 -23.23 3.45 -14.36
N ARG A 252 -22.55 2.42 -14.88
CA ARG A 252 -22.59 1.99 -16.30
C ARG A 252 -24.03 1.86 -16.85
N LYS A 253 -24.98 1.44 -16.00
CA LYS A 253 -26.41 1.31 -16.33
C LYS A 253 -27.12 2.60 -16.75
N ARG A 254 -26.58 3.79 -16.43
CA ARG A 254 -27.15 5.07 -16.88
C ARG A 254 -26.79 5.43 -18.31
N LEU A 255 -25.75 4.83 -18.88
CA LEU A 255 -25.26 5.13 -20.23
C LEU A 255 -25.87 4.24 -21.31
N GLU A 256 -26.50 3.13 -20.92
CA GLU A 256 -27.18 2.20 -21.85
C GLU A 256 -28.65 2.60 -22.11
N ASN A 257 -29.19 3.58 -21.36
CA ASN A 257 -30.57 4.05 -21.46
C ASN A 257 -30.69 5.48 -22.04
N THR A 258 -29.65 5.97 -22.70
CA THR A 258 -29.61 7.24 -23.46
C THR A 258 -29.15 6.95 -24.87
#